data_AF-A0ABD1K963-F1
#
_entry.id   AF-A0ABD1K963-F1
#
_cell.length_a   1.000
_cell.length_b   1.000
_cell.length_c   1.000
_cell.angle_alpha   90.00
_cell.angle_beta   90.00
_cell.angle_gamma   90.00
#
_symmetry.space_group_name_H-M   'P 1'
#
loop_
_entity.id
_entity.type
_entity.pdbx_description
1 polymer ?
#
loop_
_entity_poly.entity_id
_entity_poly.type
_entity_poly.pdbx_seq_one_letter_code
_entity_poly.pdbx_strand_id
1 'polypeptide(L)'
;MHEVEHLRERSEALEEENASLLLKKDTSELMMKQNIGKIFTQKKEILELRSKVDMLERALNVMSSQFEHEKKQIQEHALVSSQTNCTELEKMQKLLAHHERELTRVKRISHTILQQRTELEVFFHGALEQVKQEILSNRLQYRQEALEAYKRRMSGARAGREEYPRIRTFNRKLNSTNSVFSDLEEAEKWTNMQSTRLDIAELTWEQKEKVLRLLFAKMNSLKCR
;
A
#
# COMPACT_ATOMS: atom_id res chain seq x y z
N MET A 1 -12.30 -128.61 53.73
CA MET A 1 -11.12 -128.13 52.96
C MET A 1 -11.57 -127.32 51.74
N HIS A 2 -12.43 -127.85 50.85
CA HIS A 2 -12.86 -127.16 49.63
C HIS A 2 -13.65 -125.85 49.82
N GLU A 3 -14.50 -125.79 50.85
CA GLU A 3 -15.32 -124.60 51.15
C GLU A 3 -14.47 -123.45 51.68
N VAL A 4 -13.36 -123.77 52.34
CA VAL A 4 -12.40 -122.79 52.87
C VAL A 4 -11.60 -122.15 51.73
N GLU A 5 -11.20 -122.92 50.72
CA GLU A 5 -10.49 -122.41 49.53
C GLU A 5 -11.38 -121.54 48.64
N HIS A 6 -12.63 -121.96 48.40
CA HIS A 6 -13.58 -121.16 47.59
C HIS A 6 -13.97 -119.84 48.26
N LEU A 7 -14.11 -119.84 49.59
CA LEU A 7 -14.30 -118.62 50.37
C LEU A 7 -13.03 -117.75 50.35
N ARG A 8 -11.85 -118.35 50.26
CA ARG A 8 -10.57 -117.64 50.17
C ARG A 8 -10.38 -116.96 48.82
N GLU A 9 -10.62 -117.65 47.71
CA GLU A 9 -10.56 -117.06 46.36
C GLU A 9 -11.58 -115.94 46.17
N ARG A 10 -12.79 -116.10 46.72
CA ARG A 10 -13.82 -115.06 46.67
C ARG A 10 -13.48 -113.88 47.59
N SER A 11 -12.83 -114.13 48.72
CA SER A 11 -12.28 -113.09 49.58
C SER A 11 -11.19 -112.31 48.84
N GLU A 12 -10.25 -112.99 48.19
CA GLU A 12 -9.15 -112.38 47.42
C GLU A 12 -9.67 -111.57 46.22
N ALA A 13 -10.65 -112.08 45.47
CA ALA A 13 -11.27 -111.34 44.36
C ALA A 13 -12.05 -110.09 44.84
N LEU A 14 -12.75 -110.18 45.98
CA LEU A 14 -13.42 -109.03 46.59
C LEU A 14 -12.42 -108.01 47.16
N GLU A 15 -11.27 -108.45 47.63
CA GLU A 15 -10.18 -107.57 48.06
C GLU A 15 -9.55 -106.83 46.87
N GLU A 16 -9.29 -107.50 45.75
CA GLU A 16 -8.81 -106.86 44.52
C GLU A 16 -9.83 -105.88 43.94
N GLU A 17 -11.11 -106.26 43.90
CA GLU A 17 -12.17 -105.38 43.41
C GLU A 17 -12.30 -104.15 44.30
N ASN A 18 -12.34 -104.32 45.63
CA ASN A 18 -12.35 -103.21 46.58
C ASN A 18 -11.12 -102.31 46.43
N ALA A 19 -9.92 -102.87 46.25
CA ALA A 19 -8.71 -102.09 46.02
C ALA A 19 -8.81 -101.28 44.71
N SER A 20 -9.34 -101.88 43.63
CA SER A 20 -9.53 -101.20 42.35
C SER A 20 -10.58 -100.08 42.41
N LEU A 21 -11.67 -100.30 43.15
CA LEU A 21 -12.73 -99.33 43.37
C LEU A 21 -12.25 -98.18 44.25
N LEU A 22 -11.44 -98.47 45.27
CA LEU A 22 -10.79 -97.45 46.10
C LEU A 22 -9.89 -96.54 45.25
N LEU A 23 -9.06 -97.13 44.39
CA LEU A 23 -8.15 -96.40 43.51
C LEU A 23 -8.91 -95.53 42.48
N LYS A 24 -9.99 -96.05 41.88
CA LYS A 24 -10.89 -95.29 41.00
C LYS A 24 -11.60 -94.14 41.73
N LYS A 25 -12.06 -94.38 42.96
CA LYS A 25 -12.68 -93.36 43.81
C LYS A 25 -11.69 -92.25 44.15
N ASP A 26 -10.49 -92.60 44.60
CA ASP A 26 -9.45 -91.64 44.99
C ASP A 26 -8.97 -90.82 43.79
N THR A 27 -8.76 -91.45 42.63
CA THR A 27 -8.41 -90.74 41.39
C THR A 27 -9.53 -89.83 40.90
N SER A 28 -10.79 -90.28 40.95
CA SER A 28 -11.96 -89.47 40.63
C SER A 28 -12.11 -88.28 41.58
N GLU A 29 -11.93 -88.47 42.89
CA GLU A 29 -11.95 -87.39 43.88
C GLU A 29 -10.85 -86.35 43.63
N LEU A 30 -9.63 -86.80 43.31
CA LEU A 30 -8.50 -85.92 43.04
C LEU A 30 -8.71 -85.11 41.75
N MET A 31 -9.23 -85.75 40.69
CA MET A 31 -9.64 -85.09 39.45
C MET A 31 -10.78 -84.07 39.68
N MET A 32 -11.76 -84.41 40.51
CA MET A 32 -12.87 -83.52 40.84
C MET A 32 -12.38 -82.30 41.63
N LYS A 33 -11.50 -82.49 42.63
CA LYS A 33 -10.84 -81.40 43.37
C LYS A 33 -10.02 -80.49 42.44
N GLN A 34 -9.26 -81.07 41.50
CA GLN A 34 -8.49 -80.29 40.51
C GLN A 34 -9.39 -79.50 39.56
N ASN A 35 -10.47 -80.09 39.05
CA ASN A 35 -11.41 -79.41 38.16
C ASN A 35 -12.17 -78.29 38.88
N ILE A 36 -12.56 -78.49 40.13
CA ILE A 36 -13.14 -77.43 40.97
C ILE A 36 -12.15 -76.27 41.14
N GLY A 37 -10.87 -76.56 41.39
CA GLY A 37 -9.81 -75.55 41.45
C GLY A 37 -9.67 -74.74 40.16
N LYS A 38 -9.65 -75.42 39.00
CA LYS A 38 -9.59 -74.77 37.68
C LYS A 38 -10.83 -73.91 37.39
N ILE A 39 -12.02 -74.36 37.76
CA ILE A 39 -13.26 -73.60 37.59
C ILE A 39 -13.22 -72.32 38.45
N PHE A 40 -12.68 -72.42 39.67
CA PHE A 40 -12.55 -71.26 40.55
C PHE A 40 -11.58 -70.21 39.99
N THR A 41 -10.42 -70.62 39.49
CA THR A 41 -9.45 -69.70 38.88
C THR A 41 -10.01 -69.04 37.61
N GLN A 42 -10.66 -69.82 36.74
CA GLN A 42 -11.31 -69.29 35.53
C GLN A 42 -12.44 -68.30 35.86
N LYS A 43 -13.27 -68.59 36.87
CA LYS A 43 -14.32 -67.64 37.30
C LYS A 43 -13.74 -66.33 37.79
N LYS A 44 -12.63 -66.37 38.54
CA LYS A 44 -11.94 -65.16 39.00
C LYS A 44 -11.42 -64.34 37.81
N GLU A 45 -10.79 -65.00 36.84
CA GLU A 45 -10.27 -64.35 35.63
C GLU A 45 -11.40 -63.71 34.79
N ILE A 46 -12.54 -64.38 34.65
CA ILE A 46 -13.72 -63.83 33.96
C ILE A 46 -14.23 -62.56 34.66
N LEU A 47 -14.27 -62.55 35.99
CA LEU A 47 -14.69 -61.36 36.74
C LEU A 47 -13.72 -60.19 36.56
N GLU A 48 -12.42 -60.46 36.58
CA GLU A 48 -11.39 -59.44 36.34
C GLU A 48 -11.48 -58.88 34.91
N LEU A 49 -11.67 -59.73 33.91
CA LEU A 49 -11.85 -59.31 32.52
C LEU A 49 -13.12 -58.48 32.33
N ARG A 50 -14.24 -58.88 32.93
CA ARG A 50 -15.49 -58.09 32.89
C ARG A 50 -15.31 -56.71 33.49
N SER A 51 -14.67 -56.61 34.65
CA SER A 51 -14.36 -55.33 35.28
C SER A 51 -13.49 -54.44 34.38
N LYS A 52 -12.48 -55.02 33.70
CA LYS A 52 -11.65 -54.29 32.72
C LYS A 52 -12.48 -53.80 31.53
N VAL A 53 -13.36 -54.63 30.99
CA VAL A 53 -14.26 -54.23 29.89
C VAL A 53 -15.16 -53.08 30.34
N ASP A 54 -15.80 -53.18 31.50
CA ASP A 54 -16.65 -52.11 32.04
C ASP A 54 -15.89 -50.79 32.25
N MET A 55 -14.62 -50.86 32.66
CA MET A 55 -13.77 -49.66 32.81
C MET A 55 -13.43 -49.05 31.45
N LEU A 56 -13.07 -49.88 30.47
CA LEU A 56 -12.72 -49.43 29.12
C LEU A 56 -13.93 -48.84 28.39
N GLU A 57 -15.11 -49.45 28.52
CA GLU A 57 -16.35 -48.92 27.95
C GLU A 57 -16.70 -47.55 28.54
N ARG A 58 -16.56 -47.40 29.86
CA ARG A 58 -16.75 -46.10 30.52
C ARG A 58 -15.75 -45.04 30.03
N ALA A 59 -14.46 -45.41 29.93
CA ALA A 59 -13.44 -44.51 29.42
C ALA A 59 -13.70 -44.10 27.96
N LEU A 60 -14.11 -45.05 27.12
CA LEU A 60 -14.43 -44.80 25.71
C LEU A 60 -15.63 -43.87 25.56
N ASN A 61 -16.69 -44.06 26.36
CA ASN A 61 -17.87 -43.19 26.35
C ASN A 61 -17.53 -41.75 26.73
N VAL A 62 -16.69 -41.55 27.75
CA VAL A 62 -16.21 -40.22 28.14
C VAL A 62 -15.41 -39.59 27.01
N MET A 63 -14.47 -40.33 26.43
CA MET A 63 -13.60 -39.83 25.35
C MET A 63 -14.41 -39.50 24.08
N SER A 64 -15.39 -40.32 23.73
CA SER A 64 -16.27 -40.06 22.58
C SER A 64 -17.13 -38.81 22.78
N SER A 65 -17.63 -38.58 24.00
CA SER A 65 -18.40 -37.38 24.34
C SER A 65 -17.53 -36.12 24.27
N GLN A 66 -16.31 -36.18 24.82
CA GLN A 66 -15.34 -35.09 24.75
C GLN A 66 -14.97 -34.76 23.30
N PHE A 67 -14.70 -35.77 22.48
CA PHE A 67 -14.38 -35.59 21.07
C PHE A 67 -15.51 -34.89 20.29
N GLU A 68 -16.76 -35.31 20.48
CA GLU A 68 -17.91 -34.66 19.86
C GLU A 68 -18.10 -33.21 20.35
N HIS A 69 -17.80 -32.94 21.62
CA HIS A 69 -17.85 -31.59 22.15
C HIS A 69 -16.77 -30.69 21.55
N GLU A 70 -15.51 -31.14 21.52
CA GLU A 70 -14.39 -30.42 20.92
C GLU A 70 -14.62 -30.16 19.44
N LYS A 71 -15.12 -31.17 18.70
CA LYS A 71 -15.46 -31.03 17.28
C LYS A 71 -16.50 -29.93 17.06
N LYS A 72 -17.55 -29.87 17.88
CA LYS A 72 -18.57 -28.81 17.81
C LYS A 72 -17.99 -27.43 18.12
N GLN A 73 -17.17 -27.32 19.17
CA GLN A 73 -16.51 -26.06 19.53
C GLN A 73 -15.60 -25.55 18.40
N ILE A 74 -14.79 -26.42 17.82
CA ILE A 74 -13.91 -26.08 16.69
C ILE A 74 -14.73 -25.61 15.50
N GLN A 75 -15.82 -26.31 15.18
CA GLN A 75 -16.69 -25.95 14.06
C GLN A 75 -17.38 -24.59 14.28
N GLU A 76 -17.88 -24.33 15.49
CA GLU A 76 -18.49 -23.05 15.85
C GLU A 76 -17.47 -21.90 15.79
N HIS A 77 -16.28 -22.10 16.35
CA HIS A 77 -15.21 -21.11 16.31
C HIS A 77 -14.77 -20.81 14.88
N ALA A 78 -14.62 -21.83 14.03
CA ALA A 78 -14.30 -21.67 12.62
C ALA A 78 -15.40 -20.91 11.87
N LEU A 79 -16.68 -21.19 12.15
CA LEU A 79 -17.80 -20.47 11.54
C LEU A 79 -17.81 -18.99 11.92
N VAL A 80 -17.69 -18.69 13.22
CA VAL A 80 -17.67 -17.31 13.73
C VAL A 80 -16.48 -16.55 13.15
N SER A 81 -15.29 -17.14 13.19
CA SER A 81 -14.07 -16.52 12.63
C SER A 81 -14.19 -16.29 11.12
N SER A 82 -14.73 -17.26 10.36
CA SER A 82 -14.95 -17.08 8.93
C SER A 82 -15.91 -15.92 8.68
N GLN A 83 -16.97 -15.79 9.47
CA GLN A 83 -17.95 -14.73 9.29
C GLN A 83 -17.39 -13.35 9.65
N THR A 84 -16.61 -13.24 10.73
CA THR A 84 -15.91 -11.99 11.05
C THR A 84 -14.95 -11.59 9.93
N ASN A 85 -14.16 -12.54 9.42
CA ASN A 85 -13.22 -12.30 8.33
C ASN A 85 -13.94 -11.83 7.05
N CYS A 86 -15.09 -12.43 6.70
CA CYS A 86 -15.90 -11.97 5.58
C CYS A 86 -16.35 -10.51 5.73
N THR A 87 -16.85 -10.14 6.92
CA THR A 87 -17.30 -8.74 7.15
C THR A 87 -16.14 -7.74 7.12
N GLU A 88 -14.95 -8.13 7.59
CA GLU A 88 -13.76 -7.30 7.51
C GLU A 88 -13.28 -7.13 6.08
N LEU A 89 -13.26 -8.21 5.30
CA LEU A 89 -12.92 -8.16 3.87
C LEU A 89 -13.86 -7.22 3.10
N GLU A 90 -15.17 -7.29 3.35
CA GLU A 90 -16.13 -6.38 2.73
C GLU A 90 -15.88 -4.91 3.10
N LYS A 91 -15.54 -4.61 4.36
CA LYS A 91 -15.19 -3.26 4.80
C LYS A 91 -13.93 -2.77 4.10
N MET A 92 -12.89 -3.61 4.01
CA MET A 92 -11.65 -3.27 3.34
C MET A 92 -11.85 -3.04 1.83
N GLN A 93 -12.67 -3.86 1.16
CA GLN A 93 -13.01 -3.64 -0.24
C GLN A 93 -13.74 -2.31 -0.46
N LYS A 94 -14.69 -1.94 0.42
CA LYS A 94 -15.38 -0.64 0.35
C LYS A 94 -14.42 0.54 0.54
N LEU A 95 -13.48 0.42 1.49
CA LEU A 95 -12.44 1.44 1.72
C LEU A 95 -11.52 1.58 0.52
N LEU A 96 -11.05 0.46 -0.06
CA LEU A 96 -10.23 0.48 -1.26
C LEU A 96 -10.94 1.17 -2.42
N ALA A 97 -12.21 0.82 -2.69
CA ALA A 97 -12.99 1.46 -3.75
C ALA A 97 -13.18 2.97 -3.50
N HIS A 98 -13.31 3.40 -2.24
CA HIS A 98 -13.35 4.83 -1.90
C HIS A 98 -12.01 5.52 -2.18
N HIS A 99 -10.90 4.92 -1.74
CA HIS A 99 -9.55 5.45 -1.99
C HIS A 99 -9.21 5.53 -3.48
N GLU A 100 -9.62 4.55 -4.28
CA GLU A 100 -9.47 4.59 -5.74
C GLU A 100 -10.20 5.78 -6.36
N ARG A 101 -11.43 6.06 -5.94
CA ARG A 101 -12.19 7.24 -6.42
C ARG A 101 -11.47 8.53 -6.07
N GLU A 102 -11.01 8.69 -4.83
CA GLU A 102 -10.27 9.88 -4.41
C GLU A 102 -8.96 10.02 -5.19
N LEU A 103 -8.22 8.94 -5.42
CA LEU A 103 -7.02 8.96 -6.26
C LEU A 103 -7.32 9.37 -7.70
N THR A 104 -8.40 8.87 -8.31
CA THR A 104 -8.78 9.31 -9.66
C THR A 104 -9.19 10.78 -9.71
N ARG A 105 -9.81 11.29 -8.64
CA ARG A 105 -10.18 12.71 -8.51
C ARG A 105 -8.93 13.58 -8.39
N VAL A 106 -8.00 13.21 -7.51
CA VAL A 106 -6.72 13.92 -7.36
C VAL A 106 -5.93 13.91 -8.66
N LYS A 107 -5.82 12.75 -9.34
CA LYS A 107 -5.16 12.66 -10.65
C LYS A 107 -5.77 13.61 -11.69
N ARG A 108 -7.10 13.68 -11.76
CA ARG A 108 -7.80 14.61 -12.67
C ARG A 108 -7.47 16.07 -12.35
N ILE A 109 -7.57 16.47 -11.09
CA ILE A 109 -7.27 17.84 -10.66
C ILE A 109 -5.81 18.18 -10.95
N SER A 110 -4.87 17.30 -10.60
CA SER A 110 -3.45 17.48 -10.89
C SER A 110 -3.19 17.62 -12.40
N HIS A 111 -3.85 16.83 -13.24
CA HIS A 111 -3.75 16.95 -14.69
C HIS A 111 -4.25 18.31 -15.18
N THR A 112 -5.41 18.77 -14.70
CA THR A 112 -5.95 20.10 -15.04
C THR A 112 -5.01 21.22 -14.60
N ILE A 113 -4.44 21.16 -13.39
CA ILE A 113 -3.47 22.17 -12.91
C ILE A 113 -2.22 22.19 -13.79
N LEU A 114 -1.71 21.02 -14.18
CA LEU A 114 -0.55 20.92 -15.07
C LEU A 114 -0.88 21.51 -16.44
N GLN A 115 -2.03 21.18 -17.02
CA GLN A 115 -2.47 21.73 -18.30
C GLN A 115 -2.57 23.27 -18.24
N GLN A 116 -3.23 23.81 -17.21
CA GLN A 116 -3.34 25.25 -17.00
C GLN A 116 -1.96 25.92 -16.85
N ARG A 117 -1.02 25.28 -16.14
CA ARG A 117 0.35 25.78 -16.03
C ARG A 117 1.05 25.79 -17.39
N THR A 118 0.93 24.72 -18.17
CA THR A 118 1.49 24.66 -19.52
C THR A 118 0.90 25.75 -20.42
N GLU A 119 -0.42 25.98 -20.38
CA GLU A 119 -1.07 27.05 -21.13
C GLU A 119 -0.54 28.44 -20.72
N LEU A 120 -0.35 28.68 -19.42
CA LEU A 120 0.24 29.92 -18.92
C LEU A 120 1.71 30.08 -19.34
N GLU A 121 2.51 29.02 -19.28
CA GLU A 121 3.92 29.04 -19.72
C GLU A 121 4.03 29.39 -21.21
N VAL A 122 3.21 28.77 -22.05
CA VAL A 122 3.15 29.08 -23.49
C VAL A 122 2.74 30.53 -23.71
N PHE A 123 1.72 31.01 -23.00
CA PHE A 123 1.29 32.40 -23.06
C PHE A 123 2.41 33.37 -22.68
N PHE A 124 3.10 33.15 -21.55
CA PHE A 124 4.19 34.03 -21.11
C PHE A 124 5.38 34.02 -22.06
N HIS A 125 5.72 32.86 -22.62
CA HIS A 125 6.77 32.78 -23.63
C HIS A 125 6.41 33.58 -24.87
N GLY A 126 5.16 33.45 -25.36
CA GLY A 126 4.65 34.25 -26.47
C GLY A 126 4.64 35.76 -26.19
N ALA A 127 4.19 36.16 -25.00
CA ALA A 127 4.19 37.56 -24.60
C ALA A 127 5.61 38.15 -24.51
N LEU A 128 6.58 37.40 -23.97
CA LEU A 128 7.97 37.83 -23.92
C LEU A 128 8.59 37.96 -25.32
N GLU A 129 8.29 37.02 -26.22
CA GLU A 129 8.77 37.12 -27.61
C GLU A 129 8.13 38.33 -28.32
N GLN A 130 6.83 38.57 -28.14
CA GLN A 130 6.16 39.77 -28.68
C GLN A 130 6.83 41.05 -28.18
N VAL A 131 7.04 41.17 -26.87
CA VAL A 131 7.68 42.34 -26.27
C VAL A 131 9.10 42.54 -26.82
N LYS A 132 9.87 41.46 -26.99
CA LYS A 132 11.20 41.52 -27.57
C LYS A 132 11.17 42.03 -29.02
N GLN A 133 10.22 41.56 -29.84
CA GLN A 133 10.06 42.06 -31.21
C GLN A 133 9.67 43.54 -31.23
N GLU A 134 8.79 43.95 -30.32
CA GLU A 134 8.39 45.36 -30.18
C GLU A 134 9.55 46.24 -29.73
N ILE A 135 10.40 45.78 -28.81
CA ILE A 135 11.63 46.49 -28.42
C ILE A 135 12.52 46.74 -29.65
N LEU A 136 12.75 45.71 -30.48
CA LEU A 136 13.58 45.85 -31.68
C LEU A 136 12.98 46.83 -32.68
N SER A 137 11.67 46.73 -32.94
CA SER A 137 10.94 47.62 -33.84
C SER A 137 10.96 49.07 -33.37
N ASN A 138 10.68 49.32 -32.09
CA ASN A 138 10.70 50.67 -31.52
C ASN A 138 12.10 51.28 -31.52
N ARG A 139 13.15 50.50 -31.20
CA ARG A 139 14.54 50.97 -31.26
C ARG A 139 14.94 51.36 -32.69
N LEU A 140 14.50 50.60 -33.69
CA LEU A 140 14.75 50.90 -35.10
C LEU A 140 14.02 52.17 -35.53
N GLN A 141 12.72 52.27 -35.22
CA GLN A 141 11.88 53.42 -35.57
C GLN A 141 12.40 54.69 -34.91
N TYR A 142 12.68 54.66 -33.60
CA TYR A 142 13.24 55.79 -32.87
C TYR A 142 14.56 56.30 -33.50
N ARG A 143 15.43 55.38 -33.93
CA ARG A 143 16.67 55.74 -34.62
C ARG A 143 16.41 56.46 -35.95
N GLN A 144 15.45 55.99 -36.74
CA GLN A 144 15.08 56.59 -38.02
C GLN A 144 14.48 57.98 -37.80
N GLU A 145 13.50 58.11 -36.90
CA GLU A 145 12.84 59.37 -36.58
C GLU A 145 13.83 60.41 -36.03
N ALA A 146 14.71 60.01 -35.11
CA ALA A 146 15.75 60.90 -34.57
C ALA A 146 16.71 61.39 -35.66
N LEU A 147 17.04 60.53 -36.64
CA LEU A 147 17.92 60.86 -37.75
C LEU A 147 17.25 61.83 -38.73
N GLU A 148 15.98 61.59 -39.05
CA GLU A 148 15.19 62.49 -39.89
C GLU A 148 14.97 63.85 -39.23
N ALA A 149 14.62 63.86 -37.94
CA ALA A 149 14.46 65.10 -37.17
C ALA A 149 15.78 65.91 -37.15
N TYR A 150 16.91 65.25 -36.94
CA TYR A 150 18.24 65.89 -36.99
C TYR A 150 18.53 66.47 -38.37
N LYS A 151 18.33 65.69 -39.45
CA LYS A 151 18.53 66.16 -40.84
C LYS A 151 17.63 67.35 -41.19
N ARG A 152 16.37 67.32 -40.73
CA ARG A 152 15.39 68.39 -40.93
C ARG A 152 15.87 69.69 -40.27
N ARG A 153 16.28 69.64 -39.00
CA ARG A 153 16.85 70.79 -38.28
C ARG A 153 18.14 71.30 -38.93
N MET A 154 19.04 70.42 -39.32
CA MET A 154 20.26 70.80 -40.07
C MET A 154 19.94 71.54 -41.38
N SER A 155 18.92 71.09 -42.11
CA SER A 155 18.49 71.72 -43.36
C SER A 155 17.81 73.06 -43.12
N GLY A 156 16.97 73.18 -42.08
CA GLY A 156 16.35 74.43 -41.67
C GLY A 156 17.37 75.48 -41.21
N ALA A 157 18.38 75.06 -40.46
CA ALA A 157 19.49 75.91 -40.05
C ALA A 157 20.34 76.38 -41.24
N ARG A 158 20.59 75.49 -42.21
CA ARG A 158 21.27 75.88 -43.46
C ARG A 158 20.48 76.91 -44.28
N ALA A 159 19.14 76.87 -44.20
CA ALA A 159 18.26 77.85 -44.82
C ALA A 159 18.07 79.14 -43.97
N GLY A 160 18.76 79.27 -42.82
CA GLY A 160 18.69 80.43 -41.93
C GLY A 160 17.41 80.55 -41.10
N ARG A 161 16.58 79.49 -41.04
CA ARG A 161 15.30 79.49 -40.32
C ARG A 161 15.41 79.05 -38.87
N GLU A 162 16.44 78.27 -38.53
CA GLU A 162 16.65 77.66 -37.22
C GLU A 162 18.14 77.69 -36.83
N GLU A 163 18.47 77.40 -35.58
CA GLU A 163 19.86 77.20 -35.14
C GLU A 163 20.35 75.78 -35.45
N TYR A 164 21.66 75.62 -35.72
CA TYR A 164 22.25 74.31 -35.98
C TYR A 164 22.11 73.38 -34.77
N PRO A 165 21.55 72.16 -34.92
CA PRO A 165 21.46 71.21 -33.83
C PRO A 165 22.84 70.71 -33.40
N ARG A 166 23.00 70.44 -32.09
CA ARG A 166 24.23 69.84 -31.54
C ARG A 166 24.58 68.54 -32.29
N ILE A 167 25.88 68.33 -32.54
CA ILE A 167 26.38 67.14 -33.23
C ILE A 167 25.92 65.88 -32.49
N ARG A 168 25.15 65.05 -33.17
CA ARG A 168 24.58 63.81 -32.66
C ARG A 168 25.05 62.64 -33.51
N THR A 169 25.48 61.56 -32.87
CA THR A 169 25.94 60.37 -33.58
C THR A 169 24.85 59.30 -33.65
N PHE A 170 24.77 58.65 -34.81
CA PHE A 170 23.81 57.58 -35.10
C PHE A 170 24.50 56.21 -35.26
N ASN A 171 25.79 56.14 -34.96
CA ASN A 171 26.62 54.94 -35.02
C ASN A 171 27.16 54.65 -33.62
N ARG A 172 27.28 53.36 -33.28
CA ARG A 172 27.76 52.92 -31.97
C ARG A 172 29.29 53.07 -31.89
N LYS A 173 29.76 54.28 -31.61
CA LYS A 173 31.18 54.58 -31.31
C LYS A 173 31.34 54.80 -29.81
N LEU A 174 32.31 54.15 -29.18
CA LEU A 174 32.52 54.18 -27.72
C LEU A 174 32.80 55.57 -27.14
N ASN A 175 33.26 56.52 -27.97
CA ASN A 175 33.79 57.81 -27.51
C ASN A 175 32.82 58.97 -27.76
N SER A 176 31.55 58.68 -28.09
CA SER A 176 30.57 59.71 -28.43
C SER A 176 29.84 60.22 -27.19
N THR A 177 29.95 61.52 -26.91
CA THR A 177 29.26 62.17 -25.78
C THR A 177 27.77 62.45 -26.05
N ASN A 178 27.33 62.45 -27.30
CA ASN A 178 25.92 62.68 -27.70
C ASN A 178 25.51 61.69 -28.79
N SER A 179 24.98 60.54 -28.37
CA SER A 179 24.63 59.39 -29.22
C SER A 179 23.18 59.00 -29.03
N VAL A 180 22.47 58.66 -30.12
CA VAL A 180 21.10 58.10 -30.03
C VAL A 180 21.05 56.83 -29.18
N PHE A 181 22.15 56.07 -29.13
CA PHE A 181 22.22 54.85 -28.33
C PHE A 181 22.23 55.15 -26.83
N SER A 182 22.74 56.32 -26.41
CA SER A 182 22.69 56.74 -25.02
C SER A 182 21.24 56.96 -24.56
N ASP A 183 20.41 57.58 -25.40
CA ASP A 183 18.97 57.79 -25.12
C ASP A 183 18.22 56.44 -24.99
N LEU A 184 18.56 55.44 -25.82
CA LEU A 184 17.98 54.09 -25.73
C LEU A 184 18.43 53.33 -24.47
N GLU A 185 19.69 53.49 -24.06
CA GLU A 185 20.21 52.91 -22.81
C GLU A 185 19.63 53.59 -21.57
N GLU A 186 19.36 54.89 -21.62
CA GLU A 186 18.69 55.65 -20.58
C GLU A 186 17.23 55.21 -20.40
N ALA A 187 16.52 54.92 -21.50
CA ALA A 187 15.18 54.34 -21.46
C ALA A 187 15.14 52.97 -20.74
N GLU A 188 16.20 52.17 -20.87
CA GLU A 188 16.35 50.89 -20.17
C GLU A 188 16.67 51.06 -18.67
N LYS A 189 17.36 52.15 -18.32
CA LYS A 189 17.76 52.51 -16.95
C LYS A 189 16.68 53.26 -16.16
N TRP A 190 15.58 53.66 -16.79
CA TRP A 190 14.53 54.45 -16.15
C TRP A 190 13.83 53.64 -15.03
N THR A 191 14.34 53.77 -13.80
CA THR A 191 13.88 53.10 -12.58
C THR A 191 13.19 54.03 -11.58
N ASN A 192 13.23 55.34 -11.80
CA ASN A 192 12.61 56.33 -10.91
C ASN A 192 11.15 56.58 -11.31
N MET A 193 10.25 55.67 -10.91
CA MET A 193 8.82 55.91 -10.91
C MET A 193 8.36 56.17 -9.47
N GLN A 194 8.28 57.46 -9.12
CA GLN A 194 7.66 57.89 -7.87
C GLN A 194 6.17 57.56 -7.90
N SER A 195 5.80 56.48 -7.19
CA SER A 195 4.52 56.21 -6.50
C SER A 195 3.25 56.87 -7.07
N THR A 196 3.05 56.81 -8.38
CA THR A 196 1.77 57.14 -9.02
C THR A 196 1.23 55.88 -9.66
N ARG A 197 -0.10 55.78 -9.72
CA ARG A 197 -0.83 54.65 -10.28
C ARG A 197 -0.63 54.64 -11.80
N LEU A 198 0.50 54.11 -12.23
CA LEU A 198 0.84 53.96 -13.64
C LEU A 198 0.13 52.74 -14.20
N ASP A 199 -0.52 52.92 -15.34
CA ASP A 199 -1.15 51.82 -16.06
C ASP A 199 -0.10 51.07 -16.89
N ILE A 200 -0.28 49.76 -17.08
CA ILE A 200 0.62 48.92 -17.88
C ILE A 200 0.73 49.46 -19.31
N ALA A 201 -0.32 50.12 -19.81
CA ALA A 201 -0.34 50.77 -21.11
C ALA A 201 0.77 51.82 -21.27
N GLU A 202 1.11 52.54 -20.21
CA GLU A 202 2.04 53.68 -20.19
C GLU A 202 3.51 53.27 -20.09
N LEU A 203 3.79 51.98 -19.86
CA LEU A 203 5.14 51.44 -19.76
C LEU A 203 5.81 51.33 -21.13
N THR A 204 7.12 51.59 -21.18
CA THR A 204 7.95 51.26 -22.35
C THR A 204 8.01 49.74 -22.53
N TRP A 205 8.35 49.27 -23.73
CA TRP A 205 8.42 47.84 -23.99
C TRP A 205 9.51 47.15 -23.15
N GLU A 206 10.65 47.81 -22.91
CA GLU A 206 11.68 47.34 -21.99
C GLU A 206 11.18 47.20 -20.53
N GLN A 207 10.28 48.07 -20.09
CA GLN A 207 9.65 47.98 -18.76
C GLN A 207 8.61 46.85 -18.72
N LYS A 208 7.79 46.70 -19.77
CA LYS A 208 6.83 45.60 -19.92
C LYS A 208 7.54 44.25 -19.87
N GLU A 209 8.72 44.12 -20.48
CA GLU A 209 9.54 42.91 -20.41
C GLU A 209 9.96 42.57 -18.97
N LYS A 210 10.47 43.56 -18.22
CA LYS A 210 10.88 43.37 -16.82
C LYS A 210 9.70 42.96 -15.95
N VAL A 211 8.52 43.57 -16.15
CA VAL A 211 7.28 43.19 -15.45
C VAL A 211 6.88 41.75 -15.76
N LEU A 212 6.90 41.33 -17.04
CA LEU A 212 6.57 39.96 -17.43
C LEU A 212 7.55 38.94 -16.86
N ARG A 213 8.86 39.21 -16.91
CA ARG A 213 9.88 38.34 -16.31
C ARG A 213 9.71 38.23 -14.79
N LEU A 214 9.42 39.34 -14.11
CA LEU A 214 9.16 39.36 -12.68
C LEU A 214 7.88 38.61 -12.32
N LEU A 215 6.82 38.76 -13.11
CA LEU A 215 5.56 38.07 -12.90
C LEU A 215 5.70 36.56 -13.11
N PHE A 216 6.40 36.15 -14.18
CA PHE A 216 6.76 34.75 -14.42
C PHE A 216 7.62 34.18 -13.28
N ALA A 217 8.63 34.93 -12.82
CA ALA A 217 9.44 34.54 -11.67
C ALA A 217 8.60 34.42 -10.39
N LYS A 218 7.67 35.35 -10.13
CA LYS A 218 6.78 35.36 -8.96
C LYS A 218 5.79 34.19 -8.98
N MET A 219 5.26 33.84 -10.15
CA MET A 219 4.40 32.67 -10.33
C MET A 219 5.16 31.36 -10.11
N ASN A 220 6.45 31.32 -10.49
CA ASN A 220 7.30 30.13 -10.33
C ASN A 220 8.00 30.02 -8.98
N SER A 221 8.12 31.11 -8.22
CA SER A 221 8.77 31.18 -6.89
C SER A 221 7.81 30.95 -5.71
N LEU A 222 6.53 30.64 -5.95
CA LEU A 222 5.65 30.02 -4.96
C LEU A 222 5.91 28.50 -4.82
N LYS A 223 7.20 28.13 -4.73
CA LYS A 223 7.64 26.81 -4.26
C LYS A 223 8.42 27.05 -2.96
N CYS A 224 7.89 26.50 -1.88
CA CYS A 224 8.36 26.51 -0.48
C CYS A 224 7.94 27.69 0.41
N ARG A 225 6.74 27.58 1.00
CA ARG A 225 6.60 27.40 2.45
C ARG A 225 5.52 26.37 2.71
#